data_AF-A0A163R314-F1
#
_entry.id   AF-A0A163R314-F1
#
_cell.length_a   1.000
_cell.length_b   1.000
_cell.length_c   1.000
_cell.angle_alpha   90.00
_cell.angle_beta   90.00
_cell.angle_gamma   90.00
#
_symmetry.space_group_name_H-M   'P 1'
#
loop_
_entity.id
_entity.type
_entity.pdbx_description
1 polymer ?
#
loop_
_entity_poly.entity_id
_entity_poly.type
_entity_poly.pdbx_seq_one_letter_code
_entity_poly.pdbx_strand_id
1 'polypeptide(L)'
;MARKIAVAILHGIGNQTEDFSDLFAEVLTKRFSQNIKPYYEEPENELIIQPIYWGSVFNEKENLLWEKLNQGTELDFKKLRQFVIHFFGDAIAYQPAFNYNPNYIKVHEVYARGLKILSEKAGEDAPLFVVAHSLGTVITSNYFYDLQFISERIHDDIKQNINETPLEKGYTLTSFYSLGSPLALWSLRYADFDIPIQVPSPHLKNYYPTLKGKWVNIYDKDDIFGYPLKSLNESYKRAVAEDVEVNSGDLISSSTPLSHKHYFKTNEVINEIGDEIAEAWKQLNLAPKSNQ
;
A
#
# COMPACT_ATOMS: atom_id res chain seq x y z
N MET A 1 18.07 0.43 -22.48
CA MET A 1 16.66 0.16 -22.14
C MET A 1 16.20 1.26 -21.21
N ALA A 2 14.94 1.68 -21.34
CA ALA A 2 14.35 2.62 -20.39
C ALA A 2 14.29 1.98 -19.00
N ARG A 3 14.35 2.82 -17.96
CA ARG A 3 14.17 2.42 -16.58
C ARG A 3 12.68 2.29 -16.31
N LYS A 4 12.27 1.08 -15.95
CA LYS A 4 10.90 0.76 -15.56
C LYS A 4 10.58 1.32 -14.17
N ILE A 5 9.30 1.53 -13.91
CA ILE A 5 8.78 1.84 -12.57
C ILE A 5 8.12 0.58 -11.97
N ALA A 6 8.39 0.31 -10.69
CA ALA A 6 7.74 -0.75 -9.94
C ALA A 6 6.57 -0.18 -9.12
N VAL A 7 5.41 -0.85 -9.15
CA VAL A 7 4.25 -0.49 -8.33
C VAL A 7 3.79 -1.70 -7.53
N ALA A 8 3.83 -1.60 -6.20
CA ALA A 8 3.18 -2.55 -5.31
C ALA A 8 1.75 -2.08 -4.98
N ILE A 9 0.77 -2.98 -5.08
CA ILE A 9 -0.63 -2.67 -4.73
C ILE A 9 -1.08 -3.56 -3.58
N LEU A 10 -1.58 -2.96 -2.51
CA LEU A 10 -2.05 -3.65 -1.31
C LEU A 10 -3.52 -3.37 -1.03
N HIS A 11 -4.29 -4.44 -0.82
CA HIS A 11 -5.65 -4.35 -0.29
C HIS A 11 -5.65 -4.31 1.24
N GLY A 12 -6.81 -4.05 1.85
CA GLY A 12 -6.94 -3.93 3.29
C GLY A 12 -8.00 -4.79 3.97
N ILE A 13 -8.63 -5.74 3.28
CA ILE A 13 -9.55 -6.72 3.91
C ILE A 13 -9.11 -8.11 3.47
N GLY A 14 -8.92 -9.05 4.39
CA GLY A 14 -8.41 -10.39 4.09
C GLY A 14 -9.26 -11.16 3.09
N ASN A 15 -10.59 -11.04 3.16
CA ASN A 15 -11.53 -11.72 2.27
C ASN A 15 -11.68 -11.05 0.89
N GLN A 16 -10.56 -10.74 0.25
CA GLN A 16 -10.49 -10.35 -1.16
C GLN A 16 -10.18 -11.58 -2.02
N THR A 17 -10.37 -11.47 -3.31
CA THR A 17 -9.88 -12.45 -4.30
C THR A 17 -8.51 -12.01 -4.82
N GLU A 18 -7.75 -12.93 -5.41
CA GLU A 18 -6.39 -12.62 -5.91
C GLU A 18 -6.38 -11.56 -7.03
N ASP A 19 -7.49 -11.40 -7.75
CA ASP A 19 -7.74 -10.43 -8.83
C ASP A 19 -8.22 -9.05 -8.33
N PHE A 20 -8.16 -8.77 -7.02
CA PHE A 20 -8.72 -7.54 -6.42
C PHE A 20 -8.25 -6.24 -7.07
N SER A 21 -7.05 -6.24 -7.64
CA SER A 21 -6.41 -5.07 -8.25
C SER A 21 -6.51 -5.03 -9.77
N ASP A 22 -7.01 -6.06 -10.44
CA ASP A 22 -6.86 -6.21 -11.90
C ASP A 22 -7.40 -5.00 -12.67
N LEU A 23 -8.62 -4.58 -12.35
CA LEU A 23 -9.22 -3.40 -12.96
C LEU A 23 -8.42 -2.12 -12.64
N PHE A 24 -7.95 -1.97 -11.41
CA PHE A 24 -7.18 -0.79 -11.00
C PHE A 24 -5.82 -0.74 -11.69
N ALA A 25 -5.14 -1.89 -11.79
CA ALA A 25 -3.88 -2.03 -12.51
C ALA A 25 -4.05 -1.72 -14.00
N GLU A 26 -5.14 -2.19 -14.63
CA GLU A 26 -5.46 -1.89 -16.03
C GLU A 26 -5.65 -0.38 -16.26
N VAL A 27 -6.52 0.26 -15.47
CA VAL A 27 -6.81 1.70 -15.67
C VAL A 27 -5.63 2.59 -15.28
N LEU A 28 -4.85 2.21 -14.26
CA LEU A 28 -3.62 2.89 -13.89
C LEU A 28 -2.57 2.80 -14.99
N THR A 29 -2.35 1.60 -15.55
CA THR A 29 -1.45 1.40 -16.69
C THR A 29 -1.91 2.20 -17.90
N LYS A 30 -3.22 2.23 -18.18
CA LYS A 30 -3.76 3.05 -19.26
C LYS A 30 -3.48 4.55 -19.05
N ARG A 31 -3.70 5.07 -17.85
CA ARG A 31 -3.44 6.48 -17.52
C ARG A 31 -1.95 6.82 -17.65
N PHE A 32 -1.08 5.96 -17.14
CA PHE A 32 0.37 6.09 -17.29
C PHE A 32 0.78 6.08 -18.77
N SER A 33 0.34 5.06 -19.52
CA SER A 33 0.72 4.88 -20.93
C SER A 33 0.27 6.05 -21.80
N GLN A 34 -0.92 6.60 -21.57
CA GLN A 34 -1.40 7.80 -22.27
C GLN A 34 -0.45 9.00 -22.12
N ASN A 35 0.17 9.15 -20.94
CA ASN A 35 1.05 10.28 -20.64
C ASN A 35 2.46 10.15 -21.25
N ILE A 36 2.92 8.92 -21.52
CA ILE A 36 4.28 8.68 -22.03
C ILE A 36 4.32 8.18 -23.49
N LYS A 37 3.18 7.78 -24.07
CA LYS A 37 3.06 7.35 -25.47
C LYS A 37 3.68 8.30 -26.51
N PRO A 38 3.65 9.64 -26.34
CA PRO A 38 4.34 10.53 -27.28
C PRO A 38 5.87 10.38 -27.29
N TYR A 39 6.46 9.74 -26.29
CA TYR A 39 7.90 9.65 -26.06
C TYR A 39 8.45 8.21 -26.12
N TYR A 40 7.58 7.19 -26.08
CA TYR A 40 7.97 5.79 -26.02
C TYR A 40 6.94 4.90 -26.74
N GLU A 41 7.43 3.93 -27.51
CA GLU A 41 6.61 3.12 -28.42
C GLU A 41 5.74 2.09 -27.69
N GLU A 42 6.28 1.44 -26.66
CA GLU A 42 5.62 0.40 -25.87
C GLU A 42 5.49 0.82 -24.40
N PRO A 43 4.71 1.86 -24.09
CA PRO A 43 4.68 2.45 -22.76
C PRO A 43 4.17 1.51 -21.67
N GLU A 44 3.24 0.61 -21.99
CA GLU A 44 2.72 -0.40 -21.05
C GLU A 44 3.80 -1.33 -20.46
N ASN A 45 4.92 -1.56 -21.17
CA ASN A 45 6.00 -2.43 -20.71
C ASN A 45 6.92 -1.75 -19.67
N GLU A 46 6.75 -0.45 -19.45
CA GLU A 46 7.57 0.38 -18.58
C GLU A 46 6.99 0.53 -17.15
N LEU A 47 5.78 0.03 -16.93
CA LEU A 47 5.13 0.01 -15.62
C LEU A 47 4.88 -1.43 -15.17
N ILE A 48 5.59 -1.86 -14.14
CA ILE A 48 5.45 -3.21 -13.60
C ILE A 48 4.65 -3.15 -12.31
N ILE A 49 3.44 -3.68 -12.35
CA ILE A 49 2.53 -3.72 -11.21
C ILE A 49 2.54 -5.11 -10.59
N GLN A 50 2.65 -5.19 -9.26
CA GLN A 50 2.52 -6.42 -8.49
C GLN A 50 1.50 -6.24 -7.36
N PRO A 51 0.37 -6.95 -7.45
CA PRO A 51 -0.56 -7.08 -6.35
C PRO A 51 0.07 -7.91 -5.22
N ILE A 52 -0.06 -7.46 -3.97
CA ILE A 52 0.38 -8.19 -2.78
C ILE A 52 -0.86 -8.62 -2.01
N TYR A 53 -1.25 -9.88 -2.22
CA TYR A 53 -2.45 -10.47 -1.62
C TYR A 53 -2.11 -11.21 -0.31
N TRP A 54 -2.28 -10.53 0.82
CA TRP A 54 -2.02 -11.09 2.16
C TRP A 54 -3.21 -11.80 2.80
N GLY A 55 -4.40 -11.70 2.19
CA GLY A 55 -5.65 -12.23 2.74
C GLY A 55 -5.64 -13.75 2.97
N SER A 56 -4.86 -14.49 2.18
CA SER A 56 -4.64 -15.93 2.36
C SER A 56 -4.12 -16.32 3.75
N VAL A 57 -3.50 -15.40 4.49
CA VAL A 57 -3.01 -15.65 5.86
C VAL A 57 -4.15 -15.90 6.86
N PHE A 58 -5.31 -15.27 6.67
CA PHE A 58 -6.41 -15.25 7.64
C PHE A 58 -7.68 -15.95 7.16
N ASN A 59 -7.95 -15.95 5.84
CA ASN A 59 -9.24 -16.37 5.26
C ASN A 59 -9.76 -17.72 5.77
N GLU A 60 -8.91 -18.75 5.87
CA GLU A 60 -9.34 -20.06 6.37
C GLU A 60 -9.85 -20.00 7.82
N LYS A 61 -9.15 -19.26 8.68
CA LYS A 61 -9.51 -19.13 10.10
C LYS A 61 -10.74 -18.26 10.28
N GLU A 62 -10.90 -17.22 9.48
CA GLU A 62 -12.07 -16.34 9.51
C GLU A 62 -13.33 -17.08 9.05
N ASN A 63 -13.25 -17.85 7.97
CA ASN A 63 -14.36 -18.68 7.49
C ASN A 63 -14.78 -19.70 8.54
N LEU A 64 -13.81 -20.37 9.18
CA LEU A 64 -14.08 -21.30 10.27
C LEU A 64 -14.71 -20.60 11.48
N LEU A 65 -14.27 -19.39 11.83
CA LEU A 65 -14.86 -18.60 12.91
C LEU A 65 -16.30 -18.22 12.58
N TRP A 66 -16.56 -17.75 11.36
CA TRP A 66 -17.91 -17.40 10.91
C TRP A 66 -18.85 -18.61 10.93
N GLU A 67 -18.40 -19.77 10.44
CA GLU A 67 -19.16 -21.01 10.51
C GLU A 67 -19.52 -21.39 11.95
N LYS A 68 -18.55 -21.32 12.87
CA LYS A 68 -18.78 -21.63 14.29
C LYS A 68 -19.75 -20.64 14.95
N LEU A 69 -19.65 -19.35 14.65
CA LEU A 69 -20.50 -18.31 15.25
C LEU A 69 -21.93 -18.32 14.68
N ASN A 70 -22.09 -18.78 13.44
CA ASN A 70 -23.38 -18.84 12.76
C ASN A 70 -24.08 -20.22 12.92
N GLN A 71 -23.46 -21.16 13.65
CA GLN A 71 -24.09 -22.42 14.04
C GLN A 71 -24.95 -22.24 15.30
N GLY A 72 -26.25 -22.49 15.18
CA GLY A 72 -27.17 -22.63 16.32
C GLY A 72 -27.86 -21.35 16.80
N THR A 73 -27.64 -20.19 16.18
CA THR A 73 -28.39 -18.96 16.49
C THR A 73 -28.54 -18.07 15.25
N GLU A 74 -29.76 -17.59 15.00
CA GLU A 74 -30.01 -16.65 13.92
C GLU A 74 -29.56 -15.25 14.35
N LEU A 75 -28.42 -14.81 13.81
CA LEU A 75 -27.80 -13.54 14.14
C LEU A 75 -28.39 -12.40 13.30
N ASP A 76 -28.80 -11.30 13.94
CA ASP A 76 -29.13 -10.05 13.23
C ASP A 76 -27.88 -9.38 12.63
N PHE A 77 -28.10 -8.55 11.60
CA PHE A 77 -27.05 -7.76 10.94
C PHE A 77 -25.87 -8.60 10.40
N LYS A 78 -26.13 -9.83 9.89
CA LYS A 78 -25.09 -10.78 9.43
C LYS A 78 -24.00 -10.14 8.56
N LYS A 79 -24.39 -9.32 7.57
CA LYS A 79 -23.45 -8.63 6.67
C LYS A 79 -22.52 -7.66 7.40
N LEU A 80 -23.04 -6.90 8.35
CA LEU A 80 -22.24 -5.98 9.17
C LEU A 80 -21.30 -6.76 10.10
N ARG A 81 -21.78 -7.85 10.70
CA ARG A 81 -20.94 -8.72 11.53
C ARG A 81 -19.81 -9.38 10.73
N GLN A 82 -20.09 -9.85 9.52
CA GLN A 82 -19.06 -10.35 8.60
C GLN A 82 -18.03 -9.26 8.28
N PHE A 83 -18.47 -8.04 7.96
CA PHE A 83 -17.56 -6.92 7.74
C PHE A 83 -16.69 -6.63 8.97
N VAL A 84 -17.30 -6.58 10.16
CA VAL A 84 -16.58 -6.37 11.43
C VAL A 84 -15.53 -7.46 11.66
N ILE A 85 -15.86 -8.73 11.41
CA ILE A 85 -14.92 -9.85 11.52
C ILE A 85 -13.77 -9.65 10.52
N HIS A 86 -14.06 -9.42 9.25
CA HIS A 86 -13.04 -9.28 8.21
C HIS A 86 -12.19 -8.01 8.33
N PHE A 87 -12.64 -6.99 9.05
CA PHE A 87 -11.85 -5.77 9.25
C PHE A 87 -11.15 -5.76 10.62
N PHE A 88 -11.91 -5.86 11.71
CA PHE A 88 -11.36 -5.83 13.05
C PHE A 88 -10.70 -7.16 13.45
N GLY A 89 -11.22 -8.30 12.98
CA GLY A 89 -10.59 -9.60 13.20
C GLY A 89 -9.20 -9.66 12.58
N ASP A 90 -9.05 -9.23 11.33
CA ASP A 90 -7.76 -9.08 10.68
C ASP A 90 -6.83 -8.11 11.43
N ALA A 91 -7.33 -6.92 11.81
CA ALA A 91 -6.56 -5.95 12.59
C ALA A 91 -6.03 -6.53 13.92
N ILE A 92 -6.90 -7.23 14.67
CA ILE A 92 -6.55 -7.90 15.93
C ILE A 92 -5.56 -9.04 15.70
N ALA A 93 -5.80 -9.86 14.67
CA ALA A 93 -4.95 -11.03 14.39
C ALA A 93 -3.56 -10.62 13.88
N TYR A 94 -3.47 -9.50 13.16
CA TYR A 94 -2.24 -8.92 12.65
C TYR A 94 -1.42 -8.22 13.75
N GLN A 95 -2.07 -7.61 14.74
CA GLN A 95 -1.39 -6.83 15.79
C GLN A 95 -0.34 -7.68 16.54
N PRO A 96 0.93 -7.23 16.64
CA PRO A 96 1.94 -7.96 17.40
C PRO A 96 1.50 -8.19 18.85
N ALA A 97 1.28 -9.44 19.22
CA ALA A 97 1.01 -9.85 20.60
C ALA A 97 2.22 -10.63 21.12
N PHE A 98 2.83 -10.15 22.21
CA PHE A 98 4.04 -10.71 22.82
C PHE A 98 5.28 -10.71 21.88
N ASN A 99 6.39 -11.29 22.34
CA ASN A 99 7.69 -11.30 21.62
C ASN A 99 7.66 -12.05 20.26
N TYR A 100 6.52 -12.64 19.87
CA TYR A 100 6.36 -13.39 18.63
C TYR A 100 4.91 -13.37 18.15
N ASN A 101 4.64 -12.75 16.99
CA ASN A 101 3.36 -12.87 16.30
C ASN A 101 3.55 -13.58 14.93
N PRO A 102 3.12 -14.85 14.80
CA PRO A 102 3.26 -15.60 13.56
C PRO A 102 2.43 -15.02 12.40
N ASN A 103 1.32 -14.34 12.67
CA ASN A 103 0.52 -13.72 11.62
C ASN A 103 1.20 -12.46 11.07
N TYR A 104 1.79 -11.65 11.94
CA TYR A 104 2.59 -10.48 11.54
C TYR A 104 3.74 -10.93 10.62
N ILE A 105 4.48 -11.96 11.03
CA ILE A 105 5.57 -12.56 10.24
C ILE A 105 5.05 -13.04 8.88
N LYS A 106 3.98 -13.84 8.85
CA LYS A 106 3.41 -14.37 7.61
C LYS A 106 2.95 -13.29 6.63
N VAL A 107 2.31 -12.24 7.13
CA VAL A 107 1.90 -11.10 6.29
C VAL A 107 3.13 -10.40 5.70
N HIS A 108 4.17 -10.21 6.50
CA HIS A 108 5.43 -9.60 6.04
C HIS A 108 6.21 -10.50 5.06
N GLU A 109 6.15 -11.83 5.22
CA GLU A 109 6.71 -12.76 4.22
C GLU A 109 6.00 -12.65 2.87
N VAL A 110 4.67 -12.53 2.86
CA VAL A 110 3.89 -12.28 1.63
C VAL A 110 4.31 -10.95 1.00
N TYR A 111 4.50 -9.91 1.81
CA TYR A 111 4.98 -8.61 1.35
C TYR A 111 6.37 -8.71 0.71
N ALA A 112 7.32 -9.35 1.42
CA ALA A 112 8.69 -9.55 0.94
C ALA A 112 8.73 -10.30 -0.39
N ARG A 113 7.95 -11.39 -0.53
CA ARG A 113 7.82 -12.12 -1.81
C ARG A 113 7.25 -11.24 -2.93
N GLY A 114 6.29 -10.39 -2.63
CA GLY A 114 5.75 -9.43 -3.60
C GLY A 114 6.81 -8.46 -4.11
N LEU A 115 7.62 -7.89 -3.21
CA LEU A 115 8.74 -7.02 -3.59
C LEU A 115 9.83 -7.77 -4.37
N LYS A 116 10.11 -9.02 -4.01
CA LYS A 116 11.04 -9.86 -4.77
C LYS A 116 10.59 -10.06 -6.22
N ILE A 117 9.31 -10.39 -6.43
CA ILE A 117 8.76 -10.53 -7.79
C ILE A 117 8.83 -9.20 -8.56
N LEU A 118 8.59 -8.06 -7.89
CA LEU A 118 8.77 -6.74 -8.51
C LEU A 118 10.22 -6.48 -8.90
N SER A 119 11.16 -6.74 -8.00
CA SER A 119 12.61 -6.62 -8.23
C SER A 119 13.04 -7.43 -9.46
N GLU A 120 12.60 -8.68 -9.55
CA GLU A 120 12.90 -9.58 -10.69
C GLU A 120 12.34 -9.07 -12.03
N LYS A 121 11.16 -8.44 -12.03
CA LYS A 121 10.46 -8.01 -13.25
C LYS A 121 10.79 -6.57 -13.69
N ALA A 122 10.95 -5.66 -12.74
CA ALA A 122 11.17 -4.24 -12.96
C ALA A 122 12.65 -3.85 -12.94
N GLY A 123 13.49 -4.65 -12.25
CA GLY A 123 14.90 -4.39 -11.98
C GLY A 123 15.16 -4.18 -10.49
N GLU A 124 16.33 -4.62 -10.03
CA GLU A 124 16.74 -4.62 -8.62
C GLU A 124 16.72 -3.23 -7.96
N ASP A 125 16.95 -2.18 -8.75
CA ASP A 125 16.97 -0.79 -8.32
C ASP A 125 15.81 0.03 -8.89
N ALA A 126 14.75 -0.59 -9.41
CA ALA A 126 13.62 0.16 -9.96
C ALA A 126 13.00 1.09 -8.88
N PRO A 127 12.60 2.33 -9.23
CA PRO A 127 11.87 3.20 -8.32
C PRO A 127 10.56 2.53 -7.92
N LEU A 128 10.30 2.46 -6.62
CA LEU A 128 9.16 1.77 -6.06
C LEU A 128 8.07 2.75 -5.64
N PHE A 129 6.89 2.59 -6.22
CA PHE A 129 5.65 3.23 -5.81
C PHE A 129 4.79 2.21 -5.08
N VAL A 130 4.17 2.62 -3.98
CA VAL A 130 3.27 1.73 -3.22
C VAL A 130 1.91 2.37 -3.14
N VAL A 131 0.87 1.65 -3.54
CA VAL A 131 -0.52 2.05 -3.39
C VAL A 131 -1.18 1.06 -2.44
N ALA A 132 -1.55 1.52 -1.26
CA ALA A 132 -2.16 0.66 -0.26
C ALA A 132 -3.51 1.19 0.15
N HIS A 133 -4.43 0.29 0.40
CA HIS A 133 -5.79 0.61 0.82
C HIS A 133 -6.08 0.05 2.21
N SER A 134 -6.75 0.83 3.06
CA SER A 134 -7.28 0.38 4.35
C SER A 134 -6.20 -0.29 5.23
N LEU A 135 -6.40 -1.50 5.79
CA LEU A 135 -5.39 -2.19 6.60
C LEU A 135 -4.08 -2.44 5.84
N GLY A 136 -4.11 -2.51 4.50
CA GLY A 136 -2.91 -2.56 3.67
C GLY A 136 -1.99 -1.37 3.89
N THR A 137 -2.53 -0.19 4.23
CA THR A 137 -1.74 1.01 4.56
C THR A 137 -0.95 0.83 5.86
N VAL A 138 -1.57 0.19 6.86
CA VAL A 138 -0.92 -0.15 8.13
C VAL A 138 0.16 -1.20 7.92
N ILE A 139 -0.16 -2.25 7.15
CA ILE A 139 0.80 -3.31 6.81
C ILE A 139 2.01 -2.72 6.09
N THR A 140 1.78 -1.85 5.10
CA THR A 140 2.83 -1.14 4.36
C THR A 140 3.68 -0.28 5.28
N SER A 141 3.05 0.54 6.13
CA SER A 141 3.75 1.39 7.10
C SER A 141 4.63 0.56 8.03
N ASN A 142 4.09 -0.52 8.61
CA ASN A 142 4.84 -1.40 9.50
C ASN A 142 6.00 -2.12 8.78
N TYR A 143 5.77 -2.63 7.56
CA TYR A 143 6.81 -3.32 6.79
C TYR A 143 8.01 -2.41 6.50
N PHE A 144 7.76 -1.19 6.01
CA PHE A 144 8.84 -0.23 5.78
C PHE A 144 9.40 0.36 7.07
N TYR A 145 8.61 0.47 8.13
CA TYR A 145 9.12 0.87 9.45
C TYR A 145 10.16 -0.14 9.93
N ASP A 146 9.85 -1.43 9.80
CA ASP A 146 10.77 -2.50 10.19
C ASP A 146 12.08 -2.41 9.40
N LEU A 147 12.00 -2.17 8.08
CA LEU A 147 13.19 -1.97 7.23
C LEU A 147 13.99 -0.70 7.59
N GLN A 148 13.33 0.40 7.94
CA GLN A 148 13.98 1.69 8.18
C GLN A 148 14.56 1.83 9.58
N PHE A 149 13.92 1.26 10.60
CA PHE A 149 14.23 1.57 12.01
C PHE A 149 14.67 0.36 12.82
N ILE A 150 14.28 -0.86 12.45
CA ILE A 150 14.58 -2.07 13.22
C ILE A 150 15.00 -3.26 12.35
N SER A 151 15.70 -2.99 11.24
CA SER A 151 16.07 -4.00 10.24
C SER A 151 16.83 -5.20 10.82
N GLU A 152 17.66 -4.97 11.83
CA GLU A 152 18.38 -6.02 12.57
C GLU A 152 17.44 -6.98 13.29
N ARG A 153 16.27 -6.49 13.74
CA ARG A 153 15.25 -7.23 14.52
C ARG A 153 14.18 -7.90 13.66
N ILE A 154 14.21 -7.71 12.33
CA ILE A 154 13.32 -8.42 11.41
C ILE A 154 13.54 -9.93 11.58
N HIS A 155 12.45 -10.69 11.66
CA HIS A 155 12.48 -12.13 11.85
C HIS A 155 13.16 -12.84 10.65
N ASP A 156 13.88 -13.93 10.90
CA ASP A 156 14.65 -14.62 9.87
C ASP A 156 13.79 -15.17 8.73
N ASP A 157 12.56 -15.62 9.04
CA ASP A 157 11.60 -16.06 8.01
C ASP A 157 11.29 -14.95 7.00
N ILE A 158 11.20 -13.69 7.45
CA ILE A 158 11.01 -12.54 6.54
C ILE A 158 12.30 -12.29 5.76
N LYS A 159 13.45 -12.26 6.45
CA LYS A 159 14.77 -12.02 5.81
C LYS A 159 15.09 -13.03 4.71
N GLN A 160 14.70 -14.30 4.86
CA GLN A 160 14.88 -15.33 3.83
C GLN A 160 14.11 -15.04 2.53
N ASN A 161 13.07 -14.20 2.60
CA ASN A 161 12.29 -13.78 1.43
C ASN A 161 12.77 -12.42 0.85
N ILE A 162 13.79 -11.78 1.45
CA ILE A 162 14.37 -10.51 1.02
C ILE A 162 15.77 -10.78 0.47
N ASN A 163 16.01 -10.46 -0.80
CA ASN A 163 17.37 -10.42 -1.34
C ASN A 163 18.00 -9.05 -1.06
N GLU A 164 19.31 -8.94 -1.27
CA GLU A 164 20.07 -7.73 -0.96
C GLU A 164 19.85 -6.56 -1.95
N THR A 165 18.77 -6.57 -2.72
CA THR A 165 18.47 -5.57 -3.76
C THR A 165 17.96 -4.25 -3.16
N PRO A 166 18.26 -3.09 -3.79
CA PRO A 166 17.76 -1.80 -3.33
C PRO A 166 16.23 -1.72 -3.21
N LEU A 167 15.50 -2.33 -4.15
CA LEU A 167 14.03 -2.35 -4.12
C LEU A 167 13.50 -3.15 -2.93
N GLU A 168 14.00 -4.37 -2.71
CA GLU A 168 13.51 -5.25 -1.64
C GLU A 168 13.84 -4.69 -0.24
N LYS A 169 14.95 -3.95 -0.11
CA LYS A 169 15.32 -3.20 1.10
C LYS A 169 14.53 -1.91 1.31
N GLY A 170 13.68 -1.51 0.36
CA GLY A 170 12.93 -0.25 0.41
C GLY A 170 13.80 1.00 0.21
N TYR A 171 15.01 0.85 -0.32
CA TYR A 171 15.91 1.99 -0.58
C TYR A 171 15.45 2.83 -1.77
N THR A 172 14.70 2.22 -2.70
CA THR A 172 14.11 2.92 -3.86
C THR A 172 12.63 3.26 -3.65
N LEU A 173 12.10 3.13 -2.42
CA LEU A 173 10.75 3.60 -2.10
C LEU A 173 10.66 5.10 -2.41
N THR A 174 9.92 5.40 -3.48
CA THR A 174 9.80 6.74 -4.06
C THR A 174 8.54 7.41 -3.53
N SER A 175 7.39 6.78 -3.69
CA SER A 175 6.11 7.34 -3.24
C SER A 175 5.23 6.30 -2.58
N PHE A 176 4.42 6.77 -1.63
CA PHE A 176 3.45 5.96 -0.90
C PHE A 176 2.08 6.65 -0.96
N TYR A 177 1.11 5.95 -1.52
CA TYR A 177 -0.29 6.37 -1.59
C TYR A 177 -1.09 5.55 -0.59
N SER A 178 -1.53 6.18 0.50
CA SER A 178 -2.40 5.55 1.49
C SER A 178 -3.85 5.94 1.23
N LEU A 179 -4.69 4.97 0.89
CA LEU A 179 -6.10 5.17 0.56
C LEU A 179 -6.99 4.71 1.72
N GLY A 180 -7.90 5.55 2.21
CA GLY A 180 -8.83 5.18 3.30
C GLY A 180 -8.11 4.64 4.54
N SER A 181 -7.01 5.28 4.94
CA SER A 181 -6.07 4.70 5.90
C SER A 181 -6.54 4.75 7.35
N PRO A 182 -6.63 3.61 8.06
CA PRO A 182 -6.90 3.57 9.50
C PRO A 182 -5.66 3.88 10.35
N LEU A 183 -4.56 4.39 9.80
CA LEU A 183 -3.34 4.72 10.55
C LEU A 183 -3.61 5.69 11.71
N ALA A 184 -4.56 6.62 11.55
CA ALA A 184 -5.00 7.49 12.63
C ALA A 184 -5.52 6.71 13.84
N LEU A 185 -6.39 5.72 13.61
CA LEU A 185 -6.89 4.83 14.67
C LEU A 185 -5.78 3.92 15.19
N TRP A 186 -4.95 3.40 14.29
CA TRP A 186 -3.84 2.51 14.62
C TRP A 186 -2.83 3.15 15.55
N SER A 187 -2.61 4.46 15.41
CA SER A 187 -1.67 5.23 16.23
C SER A 187 -1.97 5.21 17.72
N LEU A 188 -3.22 4.91 18.12
CA LEU A 188 -3.64 4.75 19.53
C LEU A 188 -2.95 3.60 20.26
N ARG A 189 -2.27 2.69 19.55
CA ARG A 189 -1.49 1.62 20.17
C ARG A 189 -0.22 2.11 20.88
N TYR A 190 0.20 3.35 20.64
CA TYR A 190 1.41 3.95 21.21
C TYR A 190 1.06 5.09 22.17
N ALA A 191 1.85 5.24 23.23
CA ALA A 191 1.62 6.27 24.25
C ALA A 191 1.68 7.70 23.69
N ASP A 192 2.56 7.95 22.71
CA ASP A 192 2.80 9.28 22.11
C ASP A 192 2.37 9.35 20.63
N PHE A 193 1.44 8.48 20.21
CA PHE A 193 1.12 8.19 18.81
C PHE A 193 2.32 7.62 18.01
N ASP A 194 2.06 7.04 16.84
CA ASP A 194 3.08 6.32 16.05
C ASP A 194 4.14 7.25 15.44
N ILE A 195 5.29 6.69 15.07
CA ILE A 195 6.33 7.34 14.27
C ILE A 195 6.17 6.91 12.80
N PRO A 196 5.91 7.83 11.87
CA PRO A 196 5.73 7.48 10.46
C PRO A 196 7.05 7.02 9.81
N ILE A 197 6.93 6.20 8.77
CA ILE A 197 8.01 5.93 7.83
C ILE A 197 8.42 7.18 7.06
N GLN A 198 9.65 7.19 6.55
CA GLN A 198 10.15 8.23 5.66
C GLN A 198 9.87 7.87 4.20
N VAL A 199 9.16 8.75 3.51
CA VAL A 199 8.86 8.65 2.08
C VAL A 199 9.10 10.01 1.43
N PRO A 200 9.96 10.11 0.40
CA PRO A 200 10.76 9.03 -0.18
C PRO A 200 11.75 8.43 0.83
N SER A 201 12.24 7.23 0.53
CA SER A 201 13.30 6.59 1.31
C SER A 201 14.49 7.54 1.47
N PRO A 202 15.11 7.61 2.66
CA PRO A 202 16.34 8.40 2.86
C PRO A 202 17.47 7.98 1.91
N HIS A 203 17.44 6.73 1.44
CA HIS A 203 18.43 6.18 0.51
C HIS A 203 18.11 6.46 -0.96
N LEU A 204 16.91 6.96 -1.30
CA LEU A 204 16.50 7.14 -2.71
C LEU A 204 17.50 7.97 -3.50
N LYS A 205 18.04 9.04 -2.89
CA LYS A 205 18.99 9.95 -3.53
C LYS A 205 20.31 9.29 -3.95
N ASN A 206 20.66 8.15 -3.34
CA ASN A 206 21.87 7.40 -3.72
C ASN A 206 21.69 6.67 -5.06
N TYR A 207 20.44 6.40 -5.46
CA TYR A 207 20.09 5.70 -6.69
C TYR A 207 19.52 6.66 -7.75
N TYR A 208 18.71 7.63 -7.31
CA TYR A 208 17.98 8.58 -8.15
C TYR A 208 18.04 9.99 -7.54
N PRO A 209 19.16 10.73 -7.70
CA PRO A 209 19.35 12.04 -7.06
C PRO A 209 18.31 13.11 -7.44
N THR A 210 17.76 13.00 -8.65
CA THR A 210 16.80 13.96 -9.21
C THR A 210 15.36 13.56 -8.97
N LEU A 211 15.10 12.28 -8.70
CA LEU A 211 13.74 11.79 -8.54
C LEU A 211 13.17 12.29 -7.23
N LYS A 212 12.04 12.99 -7.36
CA LYS A 212 11.23 13.39 -6.21
C LYS A 212 10.18 12.33 -5.98
N GLY A 213 9.73 12.25 -4.74
CA GLY A 213 8.67 11.33 -4.33
C GLY A 213 7.95 11.92 -3.13
N LYS A 214 6.83 11.31 -2.75
CA LYS A 214 5.96 11.84 -1.69
C LYS A 214 5.11 10.74 -1.07
N TRP A 215 4.74 10.93 0.19
CA TRP A 215 3.60 10.24 0.77
C TRP A 215 2.35 11.11 0.60
N VAL A 216 1.39 10.62 -0.16
CA VAL A 216 0.05 11.20 -0.30
C VAL A 216 -0.95 10.33 0.45
N ASN A 217 -1.66 10.90 1.41
CA ASN A 217 -2.78 10.25 2.07
C ASN A 217 -4.08 10.71 1.42
N ILE A 218 -4.85 9.78 0.88
CA ILE A 218 -6.11 10.03 0.21
C ILE A 218 -7.25 9.46 1.06
N TYR A 219 -8.19 10.32 1.42
CA TYR A 219 -9.33 9.95 2.25
C TYR A 219 -10.63 10.53 1.70
N ASP A 220 -11.74 9.86 2.02
CA ASP A 220 -13.09 10.33 1.78
C ASP A 220 -13.70 10.77 3.13
N LYS A 221 -14.42 11.89 3.16
CA LYS A 221 -15.09 12.37 4.37
C LYS A 221 -16.17 11.40 4.88
N ASP A 222 -16.74 10.61 3.98
CA ASP A 222 -17.76 9.61 4.28
C ASP A 222 -17.14 8.23 4.61
N ASP A 223 -15.82 8.11 4.58
CA ASP A 223 -15.10 6.91 5.02
C ASP A 223 -14.69 7.03 6.50
N ILE A 224 -15.43 6.31 7.35
CA ILE A 224 -15.21 6.29 8.81
C ILE A 224 -13.86 5.68 9.24
N PHE A 225 -13.10 5.08 8.31
CA PHE A 225 -11.77 4.54 8.59
C PHE A 225 -10.66 5.43 8.05
N GLY A 226 -10.96 6.35 7.12
CA GLY A 226 -10.00 7.26 6.51
C GLY A 226 -9.98 8.61 7.22
N TYR A 227 -8.79 9.08 7.60
CA TYR A 227 -8.62 10.38 8.25
C TYR A 227 -7.41 11.12 7.68
N PRO A 228 -7.38 12.47 7.75
CA PRO A 228 -6.15 13.23 7.57
C PRO A 228 -5.07 12.75 8.55
N LEU A 229 -3.87 12.47 8.04
CA LEU A 229 -2.77 11.96 8.86
C LEU A 229 -1.86 13.08 9.37
N LYS A 230 -1.75 14.21 8.65
CA LYS A 230 -0.85 15.32 9.05
C LYS A 230 -1.24 15.95 10.38
N SER A 231 -2.50 15.83 10.80
CA SER A 231 -3.00 16.34 12.08
C SER A 231 -2.66 15.46 13.29
N LEU A 232 -2.11 14.25 13.09
CA LEU A 232 -1.81 13.33 14.20
C LEU A 232 -0.72 13.87 15.11
N ASN A 233 0.42 14.28 14.53
CA ASN A 233 1.54 14.90 15.26
C ASN A 233 2.52 15.57 14.27
N GLU A 234 3.54 16.27 14.80
CA GLU A 234 4.56 16.95 13.98
C GLU A 234 5.44 15.99 13.16
N SER A 235 5.50 14.70 13.50
CA SER A 235 6.21 13.71 12.69
C SER A 235 5.41 13.34 11.44
N TYR A 236 4.11 13.04 11.57
CA TYR A 236 3.23 12.79 10.42
C TYR A 236 3.07 14.02 9.54
N LYS A 237 2.98 15.22 10.14
CA LYS A 237 2.93 16.49 9.39
C LYS A 237 4.14 16.70 8.47
N ARG A 238 5.31 16.16 8.84
CA ARG A 238 6.54 16.21 8.04
C ARG A 238 6.64 15.06 7.04
N ALA A 239 6.19 13.85 7.42
CA ALA A 239 6.30 12.66 6.58
C ALA A 239 5.26 12.63 5.46
N VAL A 240 4.02 13.04 5.75
CA VAL A 240 2.91 13.09 4.79
C VAL A 240 2.96 14.42 4.05
N ALA A 241 3.25 14.36 2.75
CA ALA A 241 3.32 15.53 1.91
C ALA A 241 1.95 16.20 1.81
N GLU A 242 0.91 15.40 1.54
CA GLU A 242 -0.44 15.89 1.24
C GLU A 242 -1.50 14.95 1.86
N ASP A 243 -2.52 15.56 2.48
CA ASP A 243 -3.80 14.91 2.79
C ASP A 243 -4.79 15.38 1.72
N VAL A 244 -5.24 14.47 0.86
CA VAL A 244 -6.12 14.74 -0.28
C VAL A 244 -7.50 14.17 0.00
N GLU A 245 -8.50 15.03 -0.03
CA GLU A 245 -9.90 14.62 0.04
C GLU A 245 -10.39 14.21 -1.35
N VAL A 246 -11.05 13.06 -1.44
CA VAL A 246 -11.76 12.61 -2.64
C VAL A 246 -13.20 12.24 -2.31
N ASN A 247 -14.04 12.16 -3.33
CA ASN A 247 -15.34 11.53 -3.22
C ASN A 247 -15.29 10.16 -3.91
N SER A 248 -15.19 9.11 -3.10
CA SER A 248 -15.09 7.73 -3.55
C SER A 248 -16.46 7.03 -3.65
N GLY A 249 -17.54 7.63 -3.13
CA GLY A 249 -18.89 7.06 -3.14
C GLY A 249 -19.92 7.84 -3.97
N ASP A 250 -21.02 7.18 -4.32
CA ASP A 250 -22.22 7.88 -4.79
C ASP A 250 -23.04 8.38 -3.58
N LEU A 251 -23.88 9.41 -3.77
CA LEU A 251 -24.78 10.01 -2.75
C LEU A 251 -25.68 9.01 -1.98
N ILE A 252 -25.78 7.75 -2.43
CA ILE A 252 -26.59 6.68 -1.82
C ILE A 252 -25.71 5.69 -1.03
N SER A 253 -24.38 5.66 -1.24
CA SER A 253 -23.44 4.79 -0.53
C SER A 253 -22.66 5.47 0.61
N SER A 254 -22.77 6.80 0.74
CA SER A 254 -22.13 7.66 1.77
C SER A 254 -22.50 7.37 3.24
N SER A 255 -23.37 6.39 3.49
CA SER A 255 -23.82 6.00 4.83
C SER A 255 -23.60 4.51 5.14
N THR A 256 -22.71 3.85 4.39
CA THR A 256 -22.36 2.43 4.57
C THR A 256 -20.85 2.19 4.42
N PRO A 257 -20.27 1.09 4.94
CA PRO A 257 -18.87 0.68 4.71
C PRO A 257 -18.47 0.41 3.24
N LEU A 258 -19.26 0.89 2.27
CA LEU A 258 -19.09 0.72 0.83
C LEU A 258 -18.23 1.82 0.21
N SER A 259 -18.28 3.09 0.67
CA SER A 259 -17.37 4.18 0.21
C SER A 259 -15.90 3.76 0.31
N HIS A 260 -15.57 3.16 1.46
CA HIS A 260 -14.29 2.53 1.73
C HIS A 260 -13.85 1.48 0.70
N LYS A 261 -14.75 0.92 -0.14
CA LYS A 261 -14.39 -0.09 -1.16
C LYS A 261 -14.11 0.50 -2.54
N HIS A 262 -14.26 1.82 -2.71
CA HIS A 262 -14.35 2.42 -4.03
C HIS A 262 -13.13 3.25 -4.45
N TYR A 263 -12.16 3.49 -3.58
CA TYR A 263 -10.95 4.27 -3.92
C TYR A 263 -10.24 3.79 -5.20
N PHE A 264 -10.12 2.47 -5.39
CA PHE A 264 -9.51 1.89 -6.61
C PHE A 264 -10.32 2.11 -7.90
N LYS A 265 -11.55 2.61 -7.80
CA LYS A 265 -12.43 2.94 -8.94
C LYS A 265 -12.57 4.46 -9.14
N THR A 266 -12.00 5.26 -8.25
CA THR A 266 -12.12 6.72 -8.26
C THR A 266 -11.14 7.31 -9.29
N ASN A 267 -11.66 8.05 -10.27
CA ASN A 267 -10.86 8.61 -11.35
C ASN A 267 -9.81 9.61 -10.84
N GLU A 268 -10.15 10.38 -9.81
CA GLU A 268 -9.24 11.33 -9.16
C GLU A 268 -8.01 10.60 -8.60
N VAL A 269 -8.21 9.44 -7.96
CA VAL A 269 -7.13 8.58 -7.44
C VAL A 269 -6.29 8.01 -8.57
N ILE A 270 -6.93 7.48 -9.62
CA ILE A 270 -6.24 6.90 -10.78
C ILE A 270 -5.40 7.95 -11.51
N ASN A 271 -5.96 9.15 -11.71
CA ASN A 271 -5.29 10.25 -12.39
C ASN A 271 -4.10 10.77 -11.58
N GLU A 272 -4.27 11.06 -10.29
CA GLU A 272 -3.20 11.50 -9.39
C GLU A 272 -2.01 10.53 -9.44
N ILE A 273 -2.27 9.24 -9.21
CA ILE A 273 -1.21 8.23 -9.13
C ILE A 273 -0.58 8.01 -10.51
N GLY A 274 -1.40 7.86 -11.57
CA GLY A 274 -0.91 7.57 -12.92
C GLY A 274 -0.10 8.72 -13.54
N ASP A 275 -0.50 9.97 -13.27
CA ASP A 275 0.23 11.15 -13.73
C ASP A 275 1.58 11.29 -13.00
N GLU A 276 1.62 11.10 -11.69
CA GLU A 276 2.87 11.17 -10.92
C GLU A 276 3.85 10.08 -11.37
N ILE A 277 3.38 8.85 -11.59
CA ILE A 277 4.24 7.75 -12.08
C ILE A 277 4.78 8.09 -13.48
N ALA A 278 3.95 8.65 -14.37
CA ALA A 278 4.39 9.04 -15.71
C ALA A 278 5.42 10.17 -15.66
N GLU A 279 5.26 11.14 -14.77
CA GLU A 279 6.22 12.22 -14.59
C GLU A 279 7.55 11.71 -14.02
N ALA A 280 7.51 10.81 -13.03
CA ALA A 280 8.69 10.11 -12.55
C ALA A 280 9.42 9.36 -13.67
N TRP A 281 8.69 8.61 -14.51
CA TRP A 281 9.30 7.92 -15.66
C TRP A 281 9.96 8.90 -16.63
N LYS A 282 9.31 10.04 -16.95
CA LYS A 282 9.87 11.07 -17.84
C LYS A 282 11.16 11.67 -17.26
N GLN A 283 11.18 11.97 -15.96
CA GLN A 283 12.38 12.48 -15.29
C GLN A 283 13.55 11.51 -15.36
N LEU A 284 13.28 10.20 -15.32
CA LEU A 284 14.33 9.18 -15.36
C LEU A 284 14.84 8.88 -16.77
N ASN A 285 13.95 8.96 -17.77
CA ASN A 285 14.23 8.44 -19.10
C ASN A 285 14.42 9.54 -20.16
N LEU A 286 13.88 10.74 -19.94
CA LEU A 286 13.93 11.85 -20.90
C LEU A 286 14.80 13.02 -20.43
N ALA A 287 15.09 13.14 -19.13
CA ALA A 287 15.96 14.19 -18.65
C ALA A 287 17.36 14.06 -19.27
N PRO A 288 18.00 15.17 -19.71
CA PRO A 288 19.37 15.11 -20.19
C PRO A 288 20.23 14.54 -19.08
N LYS A 289 20.99 13.47 -19.37
CA LYS A 289 21.98 12.96 -18.43
C LYS A 289 22.90 14.12 -18.09
N SER A 290 22.88 14.56 -16.83
CA SER A 290 23.89 15.49 -16.35
C SER A 290 25.24 14.83 -16.62
N ASN A 291 26.08 15.49 -17.42
CA ASN A 291 27.45 15.06 -17.67
C ASN A 291 28.10 14.81 -16.30
N GLN A 292 28.39 13.55 -16.00
CA GLN A 292 29.37 13.18 -14.97
C GLN A 292 30.76 13.47 -15.51
#